data_AF-A0AAW9FNE9-F1
#
_entry.id   AF-A0AAW9FNE9-F1
#
_cell.length_a   1.000
_cell.length_b   1.000
_cell.length_c   1.000
_cell.angle_alpha   90.00
_cell.angle_beta   90.00
_cell.angle_gamma   90.00
#
_symmetry.space_group_name_H-M   'P 1'
#
loop_
_entity.id
_entity.type
_entity.pdbx_description
1 polymer ?
#
loop_
_entity_poly.entity_id
_entity_poly.type
_entity_poly.pdbx_seq_one_letter_code
_entity_poly.pdbx_strand_id
1 'polypeptide(L)' 'MPLSIASRMLMIGPISDTDANAARPTVEAWAARAESLTTFFNQTLSAETSPITAFVSSEILWRKPT' A
#
# COMPACT_ATOMS: atom_id res chain seq x y z
N MET A 1 -11.97 -7.26 4.52
CA MET A 1 -12.56 -6.19 3.68
C MET A 1 -11.52 -5.09 3.51
N PRO A 2 -11.30 -4.57 2.28
CA PRO A 2 -10.42 -3.43 2.07
C PRO A 2 -10.95 -2.20 2.81
N LEU A 3 -10.05 -1.40 3.39
CA LEU A 3 -10.40 -0.15 4.05
C LEU A 3 -10.90 0.87 3.02
N SER A 4 -11.99 1.57 3.33
CA SER A 4 -12.49 2.66 2.49
C SER A 4 -11.50 3.83 2.43
N ILE A 5 -11.52 4.60 1.34
CA ILE A 5 -10.69 5.81 1.21
C ILE A 5 -10.96 6.78 2.36
N ALA A 6 -12.22 6.94 2.77
CA ALA A 6 -12.56 7.77 3.93
C ALA A 6 -11.86 7.30 5.21
N SER A 7 -11.82 5.99 5.48
CA SER A 7 -11.11 5.43 6.64
C SER A 7 -9.61 5.67 6.55
N ARG A 8 -9.02 5.55 5.36
CA ARG A 8 -7.60 5.82 5.13
C ARG A 8 -7.24 7.28 5.34
N MET A 9 -8.09 8.20 4.89
CA MET A 9 -7.93 9.64 5.13
C MET A 9 -7.95 9.96 6.63
N LEU A 10 -8.82 9.31 7.41
CA LEU A 10 -8.86 9.48 8.88
C LEU A 10 -7.57 9.03 9.57
N MET A 11 -6.85 8.06 9.00
CA MET A 11 -5.59 7.56 9.57
C MET A 11 -4.41 8.52 9.39
N ILE A 12 -4.50 9.50 8.47
CA ILE A 12 -3.47 10.54 8.30
C ILE A 12 -3.45 11.48 9.52
N GLY A 13 -4.58 11.59 10.22
CA GLY A 13 -4.77 12.51 11.35
C GLY A 13 -5.48 13.81 10.92
N PRO A 14 -5.62 14.76 11.86
CA PRO A 14 -6.32 16.01 11.60
C PRO A 14 -5.52 16.87 10.62
N ILE A 15 -6.10 17.14 9.45
CA ILE A 15 -5.57 18.01 8.40
C ILE A 15 -6.66 18.95 7.91
N SER A 16 -6.27 20.08 7.30
CA SER A 16 -7.25 21.01 6.73
C SER A 16 -8.00 20.37 5.56
N ASP A 17 -9.20 20.86 5.23
CA ASP A 17 -9.96 20.36 4.09
C ASP A 17 -9.20 20.56 2.76
N THR A 18 -8.43 21.65 2.65
CA THR A 18 -7.57 21.92 1.49
C THR A 18 -6.50 20.84 1.34
N ASP A 19 -5.79 20.51 2.42
CA ASP A 19 -4.75 19.47 2.41
C ASP A 19 -5.35 18.08 2.20
N ALA A 20 -6.53 17.81 2.79
CA ALA A 20 -7.24 16.55 2.59
C ALA A 20 -7.63 16.34 1.12
N ASN A 21 -8.11 17.38 0.46
CA ASN A 21 -8.46 17.32 -0.96
C ASN A 21 -7.23 17.17 -1.85
N ALA A 22 -6.10 17.80 -1.49
CA ALA A 22 -4.83 17.64 -2.19
C ALA A 22 -4.24 16.22 -2.02
N ALA A 23 -4.35 15.63 -0.84
CA ALA A 23 -3.81 14.31 -0.55
C ALA A 23 -4.67 13.15 -1.08
N ARG A 24 -5.97 13.36 -1.28
CA ARG A 24 -6.93 12.31 -1.68
C ARG A 24 -6.50 11.51 -2.92
N PRO A 25 -6.06 12.12 -4.05
CA PRO A 25 -5.63 11.36 -5.23
C PRO A 25 -4.42 10.46 -4.93
N THR A 26 -3.49 10.92 -4.09
CA THR A 26 -2.33 10.12 -3.67
C THR A 26 -2.75 8.94 -2.81
N VAL A 27 -3.67 9.16 -1.86
CA VAL A 27 -4.19 8.10 -0.99
C VAL A 27 -4.95 7.04 -1.79
N GLU A 28 -5.74 7.46 -2.78
CA GLU A 28 -6.42 6.55 -3.72
C GLU A 28 -5.41 5.69 -4.50
N ALA A 29 -4.36 6.33 -5.06
CA ALA A 29 -3.32 5.60 -5.78
C ALA A 29 -2.56 4.60 -4.88
N TRP A 30 -2.28 4.97 -3.63
CA TRP A 30 -1.64 4.08 -2.66
C TRP A 30 -2.55 2.93 -2.24
N ALA A 31 -3.85 3.18 -2.07
CA ALA A 31 -4.82 2.13 -1.77
C ALA A 31 -4.87 1.08 -2.88
N ALA A 32 -4.95 1.50 -4.14
CA ALA A 32 -4.96 0.60 -5.30
C ALA A 32 -3.67 -0.25 -5.39
N ARG A 33 -2.50 0.36 -5.11
CA ARG A 33 -1.22 -0.35 -5.07
C ARG A 33 -1.17 -1.38 -3.94
N ALA A 34 -1.65 -1.02 -2.76
CA ALA A 34 -1.69 -1.93 -1.61
C ALA A 34 -2.59 -3.14 -1.87
N GLU A 35 -3.75 -2.95 -2.51
CA GLU A 35 -4.65 -4.04 -2.90
C GLU A 35 -4.03 -4.95 -3.95
N SER A 36 -3.37 -4.37 -4.95
CA SER A 36 -2.65 -5.12 -5.98
C SER A 36 -1.52 -5.97 -5.37
N LEU A 37 -0.73 -5.39 -4.46
CA LEU A 37 0.35 -6.08 -3.76
C LEU A 37 -0.18 -7.21 -2.86
N THR A 38 -1.27 -6.94 -2.13
CA THR A 38 -1.92 -7.96 -1.28
C THR A 38 -2.43 -9.12 -2.13
N THR A 39 -3.02 -8.84 -3.29
CA THR A 39 -3.50 -9.86 -4.23
C THR A 39 -2.34 -10.69 -4.76
N PHE A 40 -1.27 -10.05 -5.22
CA PHE A 40 -0.06 -10.73 -5.67
C PHE A 40 0.50 -11.66 -4.59
N PHE A 41 0.62 -11.18 -3.35
CA PHE A 41 1.10 -11.99 -2.24
C PHE A 41 0.19 -13.19 -1.95
N ASN A 42 -1.12 -13.00 -1.87
CA ASN A 42 -2.05 -14.09 -1.62
C ASN A 42 -2.04 -15.16 -2.74
N GLN A 43 -1.74 -14.78 -3.99
CA GLN A 43 -1.69 -15.70 -5.13
C GLN A 43 -0.34 -16.40 -5.27
N THR A 44 0.76 -15.74 -4.90
CA THR A 44 2.12 -16.15 -5.27
C THR A 44 2.93 -16.66 -4.09
N LEU A 45 2.63 -16.19 -2.88
CA LEU A 45 3.38 -16.57 -1.68
C LEU A 45 2.61 -17.62 -0.88
N SER A 46 3.37 -18.59 -0.35
CA SER A 46 2.86 -19.47 0.68
C SER A 46 2.38 -18.64 1.87
N ALA A 47 1.29 -19.07 2.52
CA ALA A 47 0.79 -18.47 3.75
C ALA A 47 1.83 -18.48 4.90
N GLU A 48 2.87 -19.31 4.79
CA GLU A 48 4.00 -19.35 5.73
C GLU A 48 5.05 -18.27 5.45
N THR A 49 4.94 -17.54 4.33
CA THR A 49 5.88 -16.48 3.98
C THR A 49 5.59 -15.26 4.84
N SER A 50 6.55 -14.89 5.68
CA SER A 50 6.44 -13.68 6.50
C SER A 50 6.30 -12.43 5.62
N PRO A 51 5.36 -11.51 5.91
CA PRO A 51 5.16 -10.27 5.16
C PRO A 51 6.44 -9.43 5.00
N ILE A 52 7.33 -9.45 6.01
CA ILE A 52 8.61 -8.72 5.92
C ILE A 52 9.57 -9.34 4.91
N THR A 53 9.55 -10.66 4.75
CA THR A 53 10.40 -11.38 3.77
C THR A 53 9.99 -11.03 2.35
N ALA A 54 8.69 -10.94 2.13
CA ALA A 54 8.09 -10.55 0.87
C ALA A 54 8.46 -9.12 0.45
N PHE A 55 8.38 -8.17 1.39
CA PHE A 55 8.75 -6.77 1.19
C PHE A 55 10.26 -6.57 0.92
N VAL A 56 11.14 -7.18 1.73
CA VAL A 56 12.60 -7.05 1.54
C VAL A 56 13.04 -7.64 0.19
N SER A 57 12.41 -8.73 -0.25
CA SER A 57 12.73 -9.37 -1.53
C SER A 57 12.34 -8.50 -2.74
N SER A 58 11.24 -7.73 -2.65
CA SER A 58 10.87 -6.78 -3.71
C SER A 58 11.82 -5.58 -3.82
N GLU A 59 12.37 -5.11 -2.70
CA GLU A 59 13.30 -3.97 -2.67
C GLU A 59 14.71 -4.33 -3.17
N ILE A 60 15.15 -5.59 -2.97
CA ILE A 60 16.44 -6.08 -3.47
C ILE A 60 16.51 -6.06 -5.01
N LEU A 61 15.39 -6.36 -5.68
CA LEU A 61 15.32 -6.33 -7.14
C LEU A 61 15.39 -4.89 -7.70
N TRP A 62 14.89 -3.90 -6.96
CA TRP A 62 14.98 -2.49 -7.35
C TRP A 62 16.40 -1.89 -7.19
N ARG A 63 17.22 -2.45 -6.30
CA ARG A 63 18.59 -1.95 -6.04
C ARG A 63 19.67 -2.52 -6.95
N LYS A 64 19.36 -3.50 -7.79
CA LYS A 64 20.29 -4.01 -8.80
C LYS A 64 19.79 -3.61 -10.19
N PRO A 65 20.32 -2.53 -10.79
CA PRO A 65 20.12 -2.29 -12.21
C PRO A 65 20.86 -3.39 -12.97
N THR A 66 20.14 -4.15 -13.80
CA THR A 66 20.74 -4.87 -14.93
C THR A 66 21.22 -3.89 -15.98
#